data_AF-A0AAJ3PMT0-F1
#
_entry.id   AF-A0AAJ3PMT0-F1
#
_cell.length_a   1.000
_cell.length_b   1.000
_cell.length_c   1.000
_cell.angle_alpha   90.00
_cell.angle_beta   90.00
_cell.angle_gamma   90.00
#
_symmetry.space_group_name_H-M   'P 1'
#
loop_
_entity.id
_entity.type
_entity.pdbx_description
1 polymer ?
#
loop_
_entity_poly.entity_id
_entity_poly.type
_entity_poly.pdbx_seq_one_letter_code
_entity_poly.pdbx_strand_id
1 'polypeptide(L)' 'QAPYNLEDGYTTSRDLTLTQTGRRKVIAAVERRLGTEFKHPVFGYRVTWRRAIEVQARMFLGVLDGSQEVYKGVRVR' A
#
# COMPACT_ATOMS: atom_id res chain seq x y z
N GLN A 1 -50.21 -0.93 -3.36
CA GLN A 1 -49.44 -0.41 -4.52
C GLN A 1 -47.95 -0.44 -4.15
N ALA A 2 -47.19 -1.41 -4.65
CA ALA A 2 -45.73 -1.46 -4.48
C ALA A 2 -45.08 -0.60 -5.59
N PRO A 3 -44.12 0.30 -5.30
CA PRO A 3 -43.69 1.32 -6.26
C PRO A 3 -42.46 0.92 -7.11
N TYR A 4 -42.29 -0.35 -7.49
CA TYR A 4 -41.14 -0.73 -8.32
C TYR A 4 -41.52 -1.66 -9.47
N ASN A 5 -41.32 -1.15 -10.69
CA ASN A 5 -41.34 -1.92 -11.93
C ASN A 5 -40.06 -2.73 -12.03
N LEU A 6 -40.19 -4.04 -12.25
CA LEU A 6 -39.09 -5.01 -12.33
C LEU A 6 -38.52 -5.17 -13.76
N GLU A 7 -38.75 -4.20 -14.66
CA GLU A 7 -38.41 -4.34 -16.08
C GLU A 7 -37.02 -3.81 -16.47
N ASP A 8 -36.32 -3.08 -15.59
CA ASP A 8 -34.95 -2.65 -15.87
C ASP A 8 -33.95 -3.57 -15.16
N GLY A 9 -33.16 -4.28 -15.97
CA GLY A 9 -32.20 -5.30 -15.58
C GLY A 9 -31.06 -4.80 -14.69
N TYR A 10 -31.34 -4.57 -13.41
CA TYR A 10 -30.31 -4.33 -12.42
C TYR A 10 -29.68 -5.65 -11.99
N THR A 11 -28.50 -5.94 -12.56
CA THR A 11 -27.58 -6.85 -11.90
C THR A 11 -27.19 -6.19 -10.57
N THR A 12 -27.45 -6.88 -9.47
CA THR A 12 -26.87 -6.51 -8.18
C THR A 12 -25.37 -6.79 -8.27
N SER A 13 -24.60 -5.88 -8.88
CA SER A 13 -23.16 -5.90 -8.74
C SER A 13 -22.75 -4.91 -7.67
N ARG A 14 -22.45 -5.47 -6.50
CA ARG A 14 -21.98 -4.78 -5.30
C ARG A 14 -20.52 -4.38 -5.46
N ASP A 15 -20.17 -3.76 -6.59
CA ASP A 15 -18.79 -3.43 -6.92
C ASP A 15 -18.47 -2.02 -6.43
N LEU A 16 -18.07 -1.92 -5.16
CA LEU A 16 -17.51 -0.71 -4.56
C LEU A 16 -16.08 -0.45 -5.09
N THR A 17 -15.98 -0.15 -6.38
CA THR A 17 -14.71 0.11 -7.07
C THR A 17 -14.44 1.60 -7.21
N LEU A 18 -13.16 1.98 -7.27
CA LEU A 18 -12.78 3.36 -7.54
C LEU A 18 -13.12 3.73 -8.99
N THR A 19 -13.66 4.93 -9.18
CA THR A 19 -13.76 5.54 -10.52
C THR A 19 -12.39 5.62 -11.18
N GLN A 20 -12.32 5.69 -12.51
CA GLN A 20 -11.06 5.83 -13.23
C GLN A 20 -10.23 7.04 -12.73
N THR A 21 -10.89 8.17 -12.49
CA THR A 21 -10.27 9.37 -11.91
C THR A 21 -9.78 9.13 -10.48
N GLY A 22 -10.57 8.44 -9.65
CA GLY A 22 -10.17 8.06 -8.30
C GLY A 22 -8.94 7.16 -8.28
N ARG A 23 -8.93 6.12 -9.13
CA ARG A 23 -7.80 5.20 -9.29
C ARG A 23 -6.51 5.93 -9.69
N ARG A 24 -6.58 6.82 -10.68
CA ARG A 24 -5.42 7.64 -11.12
C ARG A 24 -4.87 8.50 -9.98
N LYS A 25 -5.74 9.16 -9.21
CA LYS A 25 -5.32 9.98 -8.06
C LYS A 25 -4.61 9.17 -6.98
N VAL A 26 -5.14 7.99 -6.65
CA VAL A 26 -4.53 7.09 -5.66
C VAL A 26 -3.16 6.62 -6.13
N ILE A 27 -3.04 6.14 -7.37
CA ILE A 27 -1.76 5.70 -7.95
C ILE A 27 -0.73 6.82 -7.88
N ALA A 28 -1.07 8.03 -8.35
CA ALA A 28 -0.16 9.17 -8.31
C ALA A 28 0.26 9.56 -6.89
N ALA A 29 -0.65 9.45 -5.91
CA ALA A 29 -0.33 9.72 -4.51
C ALA A 29 0.63 8.68 -3.92
N VAL A 30 0.44 7.41 -4.25
CA VAL A 30 1.34 6.31 -3.84
C VAL A 30 2.71 6.50 -4.46
N GLU A 31 2.80 6.77 -5.76
CA GLU A 31 4.07 7.01 -6.46
C GLU A 31 4.82 8.19 -5.87
N ARG A 32 4.12 9.31 -5.60
CA ARG A 32 4.71 10.45 -4.91
C ARG A 32 5.24 10.07 -3.54
N ARG A 33 4.47 9.32 -2.74
CA ARG A 33 4.90 8.86 -1.41
C ARG A 33 6.15 7.99 -1.50
N LEU A 34 6.21 7.06 -2.45
CA LEU A 34 7.37 6.18 -2.69
C LEU A 34 8.66 6.96 -2.99
N GLY A 35 8.54 8.15 -3.60
CA GLY A 35 9.67 9.06 -3.86
C GLY A 35 10.07 9.95 -2.68
N THR A 36 9.21 10.13 -1.67
CA THR A 36 9.57 10.94 -0.49
C THR A 36 10.59 10.25 0.40
N GLU A 37 11.45 11.03 1.04
CA GLU A 37 12.50 10.55 1.93
C GLU A 37 12.15 10.70 3.41
N PHE A 38 12.71 9.82 4.23
CA PHE A 38 12.72 9.91 5.69
C PHE A 38 14.01 9.33 6.26
N LYS A 39 14.29 9.55 7.55
CA LYS A 39 15.42 8.93 8.24
C LYS A 39 15.03 7.52 8.68
N HIS A 40 15.74 6.48 8.21
CA HIS A 40 15.43 5.10 8.58
C HIS A 40 15.65 4.90 10.09
N PRO A 41 14.65 4.45 10.88
CA PRO A 41 14.75 4.39 12.34
C PRO A 41 15.79 3.39 12.84
N VAL A 42 16.09 2.35 12.06
CA VAL A 42 17.10 1.33 12.42
C VAL A 42 18.52 1.71 11.96
N PHE A 43 18.68 2.35 10.80
CA PHE A 43 20.00 2.56 10.18
C PHE A 43 20.48 4.02 10.22
N GLY A 44 19.59 4.96 10.51
CA GLY A 44 19.93 6.37 10.72
C GLY A 44 20.20 7.20 9.45
N TYR A 45 20.25 6.62 8.26
CA TYR A 45 20.44 7.37 7.00
C TYR A 45 19.11 7.79 6.35
N ARG A 46 19.16 8.80 5.45
CA ARG A 46 18.00 9.23 4.65
C ARG A 46 17.73 8.23 3.53
N VAL A 47 16.47 7.79 3.42
CA VAL A 47 16.06 6.77 2.46
C VAL A 47 14.68 7.12 1.90
N THR A 48 14.46 6.81 0.62
CA THR A 48 13.12 6.90 0.03
C THR A 48 12.21 5.81 0.58
N TRP A 49 10.89 6.03 0.61
CA TRP A 49 9.94 4.96 0.98
C TRP A 49 10.07 3.73 0.09
N ARG A 50 10.33 3.90 -1.21
CA ARG A 50 10.60 2.78 -2.13
C ARG A 50 11.77 1.93 -1.66
N ARG A 51 12.91 2.56 -1.39
CA ARG A 51 14.11 1.84 -0.94
C ARG A 51 13.92 1.23 0.44
N ALA A 52 13.21 1.90 1.34
CA ALA A 52 12.90 1.36 2.66
C ALA A 52 12.09 0.05 2.57
N ILE A 53 11.10 -0.04 1.65
CA ILE A 53 10.34 -1.29 1.43
C ILE A 53 11.28 -2.43 1.01
N GLU A 54 12.21 -2.20 0.08
CA GLU A 54 13.18 -3.22 -0.33
C GLU A 54 14.11 -3.64 0.82
N VAL A 55 14.51 -2.69 1.67
CA VAL A 55 15.34 -2.97 2.85
C VAL A 55 14.58 -3.84 3.83
N GLN A 56 13.31 -3.53 4.11
CA GLN A 56 12.46 -4.33 4.99
C GLN A 56 12.23 -5.74 4.44
N ALA A 57 12.03 -5.89 3.12
CA ALA A 57 11.94 -7.20 2.48
C ALA A 57 13.22 -8.04 2.66
N ARG A 58 14.41 -7.43 2.51
CA ARG A 58 15.69 -8.12 2.75
C ARG A 58 15.88 -8.49 4.21
N MET A 59 15.50 -7.63 5.14
CA MET A 59 15.55 -7.95 6.57
C MET A 59 14.63 -9.13 6.92
N PHE A 60 13.42 -9.15 6.33
CA PHE A 60 12.51 -10.27 6.50
C PHE A 60 13.07 -11.58 5.93
N LEU A 61 13.67 -11.54 4.73
CA LEU A 61 14.36 -12.70 4.16
C LEU A 61 15.50 -13.19 5.06
N GLY A 62 16.28 -12.27 5.63
CA GLY A 62 17.36 -12.61 6.55
C GLY A 62 16.88 -13.34 7.81
N VAL A 63 15.65 -13.07 8.26
CA VAL A 63 15.04 -13.82 9.36
C VAL A 63 14.60 -15.21 8.93
N LEU A 64 14.09 -15.35 7.70
CA LEU A 64 13.68 -16.66 7.17
C LEU A 64 14.86 -17.59 6.88
N ASP A 65 15.98 -17.05 6.41
CA ASP A 65 17.20 -17.82 6.10
C ASP A 65 18.13 -18.00 7.31
N GLY A 66 17.81 -17.36 8.44
CA GLY A 66 18.56 -17.46 9.69
C GLY A 66 19.80 -16.57 9.78
N SER A 67 20.09 -15.76 8.76
CA SER A 67 21.19 -14.78 8.79
C SER A 67 20.93 -13.57 9.71
N GLN A 68 19.67 -13.34 10.09
CA GLN A 68 19.25 -12.35 11.06
C GLN A 68 18.34 -12.97 12.13
N GLU A 69 18.65 -12.70 13.41
CA GLU A 69 17.87 -13.26 14.52
C GLU A 69 16.47 -12.62 14.67
N VAL A 70 16.34 -11.33 14.37
CA VAL A 70 15.11 -10.56 14.67
C VAL A 70 14.82 -9.51 13.59
N TYR A 71 13.56 -9.48 13.14
CA TYR A 71 13.03 -8.44 12.26
C TYR A 71 12.69 -7.16 13.04
N LYS A 72 13.13 -6.00 12.55
CA LYS A 72 12.82 -4.68 13.12
C LYS A 72 12.11 -3.80 12.09
N GLY A 73 10.80 -3.64 12.26
CA GLY A 73 9.96 -2.82 11.37
C GLY A 73 10.21 -1.32 11.47
N VAL A 74 9.89 -0.60 10.40
CA VAL A 74 9.93 0.87 10.36
C VAL A 74 8.83 1.46 11.24
N ARG A 75 9.21 2.28 12.22
CA ARG A 75 8.30 3.16 12.98
C ARG A 75 8.78 4.60 12.82
N VAL A 76 7.99 5.41 12.14
CA VAL A 76 8.24 6.85 11.96
C VAL A 76 7.20 7.58 12.81
N ARG A 77 7.63 8.57 13.59
CA ARG A 77 6.73 9.45 14.35
C ARG A 77 6.23 10.58 13.47
#